data_AF-A0A7C6HJZ6-F1
#
_entry.id   AF-A0A7C6HJZ6-F1
#
_cell.length_a   1.000
_cell.length_b   1.000
_cell.length_c   1.000
_cell.angle_alpha   90.00
_cell.angle_beta   90.00
_cell.angle_gamma   90.00
#
_symmetry.space_group_name_H-M   'P 1'
#
loop_
_entity.id
_entity.type
_entity.pdbx_description
1 polymer ?
#
loop_
_entity_poly.entity_id
_entity_poly.type
_entity_poly.pdbx_seq_one_letter_code
_entity_poly.pdbx_strand_id
1 'polypeptide(L)'
;MEQNNIDLNKKQNMNSEYRYMFIIVYYFILAQLALALLIMPILGQFIDPYDDSLAYENTIGEVLYDINGIALFDDASYTLINETYELTSIIPEFIYEDYKNFELIHGGIYKGYHVIFNSYNKAFEANLNVDQNGLDEIFLENLFTGTVSEWAAGEPIRVYVANSRNIPNVYLDNLNLLDLKHFKLVGVQAANYSSILNFIYFILLVIPMIYILKHEFIDDYKAFKRIEKEKILTGVALLFATSIVLNYASVLLKLLFGLPFGSSVNQRAIESSMVFPGAIFMISAAVILGPLVEEIVFRHVGFKFIKNPKIALIVTSLIFGLIHVSSEPNILYAITQGITYIGLGLILGTLYLKNNQNLMTIFLIHAIYNGISVLLMFL
;
A
#
# COMPACT_ATOMS: atom_id res chain seq x y z
N MET A 1 22.07 50.21 15.85
CA MET A 1 20.71 49.61 15.85
C MET A 1 20.50 48.71 14.64
N GLU A 2 20.90 49.13 13.44
CA GLU A 2 20.77 48.34 12.20
C GLU A 2 21.57 47.01 12.22
N GLN A 3 22.80 47.04 12.71
CA GLN A 3 23.66 45.84 12.80
C GLN A 3 23.17 44.81 13.83
N ASN A 4 22.62 45.27 14.96
CA ASN A 4 21.95 44.40 15.94
C ASN A 4 20.68 43.74 15.36
N ASN A 5 19.92 44.45 14.51
CA ASN A 5 18.75 43.88 13.85
C ASN A 5 19.15 42.84 12.79
N ILE A 6 20.27 43.04 12.09
CA ILE A 6 20.81 42.06 11.13
C ILE A 6 21.26 40.79 11.86
N ASP A 7 21.96 40.92 13.00
CA ASP A 7 22.42 39.77 13.78
C ASP A 7 21.28 39.01 14.47
N LEU A 8 20.25 39.72 14.95
CA LEU A 8 19.03 39.11 15.50
C LEU A 8 18.25 38.32 14.43
N ASN A 9 18.07 38.89 13.24
CA ASN A 9 17.42 38.22 12.12
C ASN A 9 18.21 37.00 11.65
N LYS A 10 19.56 37.10 11.61
CA LYS A 10 20.44 35.98 11.26
C LYS A 10 20.37 34.85 12.29
N LYS A 11 20.31 35.18 13.58
CA LYS A 11 20.19 34.20 14.68
C LYS A 11 18.80 33.53 14.71
N GLN A 12 17.73 34.27 14.43
CA GLN A 12 16.39 33.70 14.26
C GLN A 12 16.31 32.77 13.03
N ASN A 13 16.93 33.15 11.91
CA ASN A 13 16.99 32.32 10.71
C ASN A 13 17.83 31.04 10.92
N MET A 14 18.96 31.11 11.62
CA MET A 14 19.70 29.88 11.96
C MET A 14 18.87 28.95 12.86
N ASN A 15 18.13 29.51 13.82
CA ASN A 15 17.27 28.71 14.70
C ASN A 15 16.10 28.05 13.96
N SER A 16 15.58 28.65 12.88
CA SER A 16 14.58 28.00 12.03
C SER A 16 15.17 26.89 11.16
N GLU A 17 16.36 27.08 10.58
CA GLU A 17 17.05 26.05 9.78
C GLU A 17 17.32 24.77 10.59
N TYR A 18 17.78 24.89 11.85
CA TYR A 18 17.98 23.72 12.71
C TYR A 18 16.67 22.98 13.04
N ARG A 19 15.57 23.71 13.26
CA ARG A 19 14.24 23.11 13.49
C ARG A 19 13.78 22.31 12.26
N TYR A 20 13.95 22.86 11.07
CA TYR A 20 13.58 22.19 9.82
C TYR A 20 14.46 20.97 9.55
N MET A 21 15.77 21.08 9.75
CA MET A 21 16.69 19.96 9.61
C MET A 21 16.38 18.84 10.61
N PHE A 22 16.03 19.19 11.85
CA PHE A 22 15.58 18.21 12.84
C PHE A 22 14.34 17.46 12.35
N ILE A 23 13.33 18.15 11.80
CA ILE A 23 12.11 17.50 11.30
C ILE A 23 12.42 16.50 10.18
N ILE A 24 13.30 16.86 9.24
CA ILE A 24 13.72 15.94 8.15
C ILE A 24 14.40 14.70 8.73
N VAL A 25 15.41 14.90 9.58
CA VAL A 25 16.17 13.80 10.20
C VAL A 25 15.25 12.92 11.04
N TYR A 26 14.36 13.54 11.82
CA TYR A 26 13.38 12.85 12.65
C TYR A 26 12.42 12.00 11.81
N TYR A 27 11.88 12.56 10.72
CA TYR A 27 11.02 11.83 9.79
C TYR A 27 11.72 10.60 9.22
N PHE A 28 12.96 10.73 8.73
CA PHE A 28 13.69 9.61 8.16
C PHE A 28 14.09 8.56 9.21
N ILE A 29 14.55 8.97 10.40
CA ILE A 29 14.90 8.02 11.47
C ILE A 29 13.67 7.24 11.91
N LEU A 30 12.53 7.91 12.15
CA LEU A 30 11.31 7.23 12.53
C LEU A 30 10.74 6.37 11.40
N ALA A 31 10.86 6.78 10.14
CA ALA A 31 10.48 5.92 9.01
C ALA A 31 11.27 4.61 9.00
N GLN A 32 12.57 4.65 9.29
CA GLN A 32 13.40 3.44 9.40
C GLN A 32 13.04 2.59 10.63
N LEU A 33 12.75 3.22 11.77
CA LEU A 33 12.29 2.52 12.98
C LEU A 33 10.90 1.90 12.79
N ALA A 34 10.00 2.56 12.06
CA ALA A 34 8.69 2.03 11.73
C ALA A 34 8.79 0.85 10.78
N LEU A 35 9.67 0.91 9.78
CA LEU A 35 9.99 -0.23 8.92
C LEU A 35 10.53 -1.41 9.76
N ALA A 36 11.41 -1.15 10.72
CA ALA A 36 11.93 -2.17 11.63
C ALA A 36 10.86 -2.75 12.58
N LEU A 37 9.91 -1.93 13.04
CA LEU A 37 8.78 -2.36 13.89
C LEU A 37 7.67 -3.05 13.09
N LEU A 38 7.48 -2.72 11.82
CA LEU A 38 6.60 -3.44 10.88
C LEU A 38 7.15 -4.84 10.53
N ILE A 39 8.42 -5.12 10.83
CA ILE A 39 9.03 -6.47 10.78
C ILE A 39 8.81 -7.24 12.10
N MET A 40 8.32 -6.59 13.17
CA MET A 40 7.96 -7.25 14.45
C MET A 40 6.70 -8.15 14.44
N PRO A 41 5.90 -8.32 13.35
CA PRO A 41 4.98 -9.45 13.27
C PRO A 41 5.67 -10.81 13.40
N ILE A 42 7.00 -10.87 13.26
CA ILE A 42 7.81 -12.06 13.59
C ILE A 42 7.71 -12.43 15.09
N LEU A 43 7.51 -11.45 15.99
CA LEU A 43 7.31 -11.72 17.43
C LEU A 43 5.84 -12.05 17.79
N GLY A 44 4.89 -11.77 16.89
CA GLY A 44 3.48 -12.15 17.05
C GLY A 44 3.22 -13.65 16.98
N GLN A 45 4.22 -14.46 16.64
CA GLN A 45 4.16 -15.92 16.62
C GLN A 45 3.95 -16.56 18.02
N PHE A 46 3.93 -15.76 19.11
CA PHE A 46 3.82 -16.24 20.50
C PHE A 46 2.51 -15.90 21.22
N ILE A 47 1.54 -15.26 20.55
CA ILE A 47 0.22 -14.96 21.12
C ILE A 47 -0.83 -15.54 20.18
N ASP A 48 -1.68 -16.46 20.67
CA ASP A 48 -2.70 -17.18 19.90
C ASP A 48 -3.65 -16.21 19.14
N PRO A 49 -3.58 -16.11 17.78
CA PRO A 49 -4.00 -14.89 17.08
C PRO A 49 -5.17 -14.96 16.06
N TYR A 50 -6.09 -15.95 16.05
CA TYR A 50 -6.97 -16.16 14.89
C TYR A 50 -8.45 -15.74 15.08
N ASP A 51 -8.94 -14.81 14.24
CA ASP A 51 -10.38 -14.53 13.99
C ASP A 51 -10.75 -15.09 12.61
N ASP A 52 -11.74 -15.98 12.56
CA ASP A 52 -12.04 -16.84 11.40
C ASP A 52 -12.80 -16.11 10.26
N SER A 53 -13.31 -14.90 10.51
CA SER A 53 -14.31 -14.26 9.63
C SER A 53 -13.78 -13.67 8.32
N LEU A 54 -12.46 -13.41 8.20
CA LEU A 54 -11.85 -12.68 7.05
C LEU A 54 -10.56 -13.36 6.51
N ALA A 55 -10.28 -14.60 6.91
CA ALA A 55 -9.03 -15.28 6.53
C ALA A 55 -8.93 -15.57 5.02
N TYR A 56 -10.08 -15.75 4.37
CA TYR A 56 -10.16 -16.11 2.97
C TYR A 56 -9.84 -14.92 2.05
N GLU A 57 -10.34 -13.71 2.35
CA GLU A 57 -10.03 -12.48 1.58
C GLU A 57 -8.54 -12.13 1.60
N ASN A 58 -7.88 -12.32 2.76
CA ASN A 58 -6.44 -12.06 2.88
C ASN A 58 -5.61 -13.05 2.06
N THR A 59 -6.01 -14.31 2.05
CA THR A 59 -5.34 -15.36 1.26
C THR A 59 -5.48 -15.09 -0.24
N ILE A 60 -6.63 -14.58 -0.66
CA ILE A 60 -6.87 -14.09 -2.02
C ILE A 60 -5.96 -12.91 -2.35
N GLY A 61 -5.90 -11.90 -1.47
CA GLY A 61 -5.03 -10.74 -1.66
C GLY A 61 -3.56 -11.15 -1.84
N GLU A 62 -3.05 -12.07 -1.03
CA GLU A 62 -1.66 -12.53 -1.14
C GLU A 62 -1.36 -13.20 -2.49
N VAL A 63 -2.25 -14.03 -3.03
CA VAL A 63 -2.06 -14.68 -4.34
C VAL A 63 -2.29 -13.73 -5.52
N LEU A 64 -3.10 -12.69 -5.36
CA LEU A 64 -3.19 -11.63 -6.36
C LEU A 64 -1.86 -10.87 -6.53
N TYR A 65 -1.07 -10.70 -5.46
CA TYR A 65 0.23 -9.99 -5.52
C TYR A 65 1.42 -10.90 -5.74
N ASP A 66 1.31 -12.15 -5.30
CA ASP A 66 2.29 -13.15 -5.60
C ASP A 66 1.88 -13.91 -6.85
N ILE A 67 2.35 -13.45 -8.01
CA ILE A 67 2.13 -14.14 -9.30
C ILE A 67 2.58 -15.60 -9.19
N ASN A 68 3.61 -15.90 -8.40
CA ASN A 68 4.12 -17.25 -8.23
C ASN A 68 3.47 -18.03 -7.06
N GLY A 69 2.51 -17.40 -6.39
CA GLY A 69 1.82 -17.91 -5.22
C GLY A 69 0.67 -18.84 -5.54
N ILE A 70 0.36 -19.72 -4.59
CA ILE A 70 -0.77 -20.64 -4.62
C ILE A 70 -1.57 -20.47 -3.33
N ALA A 71 -2.88 -20.36 -3.41
CA ALA A 71 -3.80 -20.28 -2.28
C ALA A 71 -4.57 -21.59 -2.14
N LEU A 72 -4.80 -22.00 -0.90
CA LEU A 72 -5.64 -23.14 -0.56
C LEU A 72 -6.87 -22.66 0.23
N PHE A 73 -8.03 -23.14 -0.22
CA PHE A 73 -9.31 -22.92 0.45
C PHE A 73 -10.00 -24.25 0.68
N ASP A 74 -10.62 -24.42 1.85
CA ASP A 74 -11.61 -25.48 2.02
C ASP A 74 -12.88 -25.16 1.20
N ASP A 75 -13.75 -26.15 1.00
CA ASP A 75 -14.97 -26.02 0.20
C ASP A 75 -15.86 -24.84 0.66
N ALA A 76 -15.95 -24.60 1.97
CA ALA A 76 -16.77 -23.53 2.54
C ALA A 76 -16.20 -22.14 2.17
N SER A 77 -14.88 -21.97 2.32
CA SER A 77 -14.18 -20.72 1.99
C SER A 77 -14.14 -20.49 0.48
N TYR A 78 -13.96 -21.54 -0.31
CA TYR A 78 -13.98 -21.46 -1.77
C TYR A 78 -15.35 -21.02 -2.28
N THR A 79 -16.44 -21.56 -1.74
CA THR A 79 -17.80 -21.19 -2.15
C THR A 79 -18.03 -19.69 -1.98
N LEU A 80 -17.64 -19.14 -0.83
CA LEU A 80 -17.78 -17.72 -0.50
C LEU A 80 -16.93 -16.81 -1.41
N ILE A 81 -15.71 -17.23 -1.73
CA ILE A 81 -14.84 -16.49 -2.66
C ILE A 81 -15.39 -16.56 -4.08
N ASN A 82 -15.82 -17.74 -4.53
CA ASN A 82 -16.29 -17.93 -5.88
C ASN A 82 -17.56 -17.10 -6.17
N GLU A 83 -18.44 -16.94 -5.18
CA GLU A 83 -19.58 -16.02 -5.26
C GLU A 83 -19.15 -14.55 -5.39
N THR A 84 -17.97 -14.20 -4.90
CA THR A 84 -17.47 -12.81 -4.86
C THR A 84 -16.58 -12.44 -6.06
N TYR A 85 -15.72 -13.37 -6.49
CA TYR A 85 -14.67 -13.14 -7.48
C TYR A 85 -14.90 -13.88 -8.81
N GLU A 86 -16.01 -14.61 -8.93
CA GLU A 86 -16.38 -15.37 -10.14
C GLU A 86 -15.21 -16.19 -10.70
N LEU A 87 -14.61 -17.04 -9.86
CA LEU A 87 -13.40 -17.78 -10.22
C LEU A 87 -13.67 -18.69 -11.43
N THR A 88 -12.80 -18.59 -12.44
CA THR A 88 -12.92 -19.43 -13.63
C THR A 88 -12.24 -20.77 -13.42
N SER A 89 -12.89 -21.85 -13.86
CA SER A 89 -12.21 -23.11 -14.12
C SER A 89 -11.28 -22.95 -15.32
N ILE A 90 -10.18 -23.71 -15.33
CA ILE A 90 -9.07 -23.58 -16.29
C ILE A 90 -9.50 -23.60 -17.78
N ILE A 91 -10.71 -24.07 -18.13
CA ILE A 91 -11.13 -24.24 -19.53
C ILE A 91 -12.56 -23.72 -19.79
N PRO A 92 -12.71 -22.50 -20.34
CA PRO A 92 -13.73 -22.21 -21.34
C PRO A 92 -13.26 -22.70 -22.71
N GLU A 93 -14.20 -23.10 -23.56
CA GLU A 93 -14.04 -23.75 -24.88
C GLU A 93 -13.24 -22.95 -25.95
N PHE A 94 -12.59 -21.85 -25.57
CA PHE A 94 -11.74 -21.03 -26.45
C PHE A 94 -10.42 -20.69 -25.77
N ILE A 95 -9.41 -21.46 -26.12
CA ILE A 95 -8.03 -21.20 -25.73
C ILE A 95 -7.54 -19.92 -26.45
N TYR A 96 -6.92 -19.03 -25.67
CA TYR A 96 -5.92 -18.01 -26.05
C TYR A 96 -6.25 -16.51 -26.08
N GLU A 97 -7.51 -16.02 -25.99
CA GLU A 97 -7.73 -14.55 -26.04
C GLU A 97 -8.43 -13.89 -24.83
N ASP A 98 -9.20 -14.62 -24.01
CA ASP A 98 -10.14 -13.98 -23.04
C ASP A 98 -9.77 -14.07 -21.54
N TYR A 99 -8.64 -14.67 -21.15
CA TYR A 99 -8.21 -14.70 -19.73
C TYR A 99 -7.87 -13.30 -19.15
N LYS A 100 -7.92 -12.24 -19.96
CA LYS A 100 -7.62 -10.85 -19.55
C LYS A 100 -8.56 -10.26 -18.50
N ASN A 101 -9.71 -10.89 -18.24
CA ASN A 101 -10.72 -10.36 -17.34
C ASN A 101 -10.74 -11.00 -15.94
N PHE A 102 -9.96 -12.07 -15.71
CA PHE A 102 -9.94 -12.77 -14.42
C PHE A 102 -8.51 -12.83 -13.86
N GLU A 103 -8.31 -12.32 -12.65
CA GLU A 103 -6.99 -12.26 -12.00
C GLU A 103 -6.61 -13.58 -11.30
N LEU A 104 -7.58 -14.47 -11.07
CA LEU A 104 -7.41 -15.72 -10.33
C LEU A 104 -8.03 -16.91 -11.07
N ILE A 105 -7.38 -18.07 -10.96
CA ILE A 105 -7.78 -19.32 -11.61
C ILE A 105 -7.95 -20.41 -10.56
N HIS A 106 -9.02 -21.20 -10.70
CA HIS A 106 -9.18 -22.43 -9.93
C HIS A 106 -8.40 -23.58 -10.56
N GLY A 107 -7.33 -23.98 -9.89
CA GLY A 107 -6.37 -25.02 -10.27
C GLY A 107 -6.78 -26.45 -9.96
N GLY A 108 -8.01 -26.69 -9.55
CA GLY A 108 -8.51 -28.00 -9.15
C GLY A 108 -8.47 -28.24 -7.65
N ILE A 109 -8.80 -29.46 -7.25
CA ILE A 109 -8.94 -29.87 -5.86
C ILE A 109 -7.84 -30.86 -5.51
N TYR A 110 -7.06 -30.59 -4.47
CA TYR A 110 -6.08 -31.52 -3.93
C TYR A 110 -6.38 -31.81 -2.47
N LYS A 111 -6.61 -33.09 -2.17
CA LYS A 111 -6.87 -33.61 -0.81
C LYS A 111 -7.90 -32.79 -0.02
N GLY A 112 -8.97 -32.37 -0.69
CA GLY A 112 -10.09 -31.61 -0.09
C GLY A 112 -9.89 -30.10 -0.02
N TYR A 113 -8.85 -29.57 -0.67
CA TYR A 113 -8.61 -28.13 -0.78
C TYR A 113 -8.69 -27.67 -2.24
N HIS A 114 -9.42 -26.59 -2.46
CA HIS A 114 -9.41 -25.83 -3.70
C HIS A 114 -8.08 -25.08 -3.83
N VAL A 115 -7.37 -25.35 -4.92
CA VAL A 115 -6.09 -24.73 -5.25
C VAL A 115 -6.36 -23.54 -6.16
N ILE A 116 -6.01 -22.33 -5.73
CA ILE A 116 -6.21 -21.10 -6.49
C ILE A 116 -4.84 -20.50 -6.79
N PHE A 117 -4.64 -20.00 -8.01
CA PHE A 117 -3.41 -19.32 -8.38
C PHE A 117 -3.68 -18.12 -9.28
N ASN A 118 -2.65 -17.29 -9.44
CA ASN A 118 -2.73 -16.07 -10.23
C ASN A 118 -2.73 -16.36 -11.74
N SER A 119 -3.70 -15.82 -12.48
CA SER A 119 -3.82 -16.05 -13.92
C SER A 119 -2.64 -15.53 -14.75
N TYR A 120 -1.88 -14.58 -14.21
CA TYR A 120 -0.70 -14.02 -14.85
C TYR A 120 0.55 -14.91 -14.72
N ASN A 121 0.52 -15.94 -13.87
CA ASN A 121 1.58 -16.93 -13.86
C ASN A 121 1.53 -17.71 -15.17
N LYS A 122 2.60 -17.80 -15.95
CA LYS A 122 2.62 -18.70 -17.14
C LYS A 122 3.34 -20.01 -16.88
N ALA A 123 4.02 -20.12 -15.75
CA ALA A 123 4.80 -21.30 -15.40
C ALA A 123 3.92 -22.48 -14.95
N PHE A 124 2.63 -22.24 -14.67
CA PHE A 124 1.67 -23.30 -14.39
C PHE A 124 1.36 -24.16 -15.63
N GLU A 125 1.50 -23.63 -16.85
CA GLU A 125 1.14 -24.31 -18.10
C GLU A 125 1.84 -25.67 -18.25
N ALA A 126 3.09 -25.77 -17.77
CA ALA A 126 3.88 -27.01 -17.79
C ALA A 126 3.34 -28.09 -16.85
N ASN A 127 2.48 -27.71 -15.90
CA ASN A 127 1.91 -28.58 -14.88
C ASN A 127 0.39 -28.65 -14.99
N LEU A 128 -0.19 -28.33 -16.16
CA LEU A 128 -1.62 -28.51 -16.39
C LEU A 128 -1.94 -29.96 -16.76
N ASN A 129 -2.97 -30.50 -16.13
CA ASN A 129 -3.60 -31.74 -16.54
C ASN A 129 -4.96 -31.42 -17.19
N VAL A 130 -5.02 -31.59 -18.51
CA VAL A 130 -6.21 -31.30 -19.34
C VAL A 130 -7.38 -32.20 -18.98
N ASP A 131 -7.13 -33.45 -18.58
CA ASP A 131 -8.19 -34.41 -18.24
C ASP A 131 -8.83 -34.10 -16.87
N GLN A 132 -8.10 -33.42 -15.99
CA GLN A 132 -8.54 -33.05 -14.64
C GLN A 132 -9.02 -31.60 -14.53
N ASN A 133 -8.98 -30.82 -15.62
CA ASN A 133 -9.29 -29.39 -15.63
C ASN A 133 -8.54 -28.61 -14.52
N GLY A 134 -7.26 -28.93 -14.34
CA GLY A 134 -6.51 -28.61 -13.12
C GLY A 134 -4.99 -28.56 -13.31
N LEU A 135 -4.30 -28.18 -12.23
CA LEU A 135 -2.90 -28.54 -12.05
C LEU A 135 -2.78 -30.06 -11.87
N ASP A 136 -1.67 -30.61 -12.34
CA ASP A 136 -1.34 -32.02 -12.26
C ASP A 136 -1.25 -32.48 -10.79
N GLU A 137 -1.96 -33.55 -10.46
CA GLU A 137 -2.03 -34.08 -9.10
C GLU A 137 -0.66 -34.53 -8.56
N ILE A 138 0.24 -35.03 -9.42
CA ILE A 138 1.61 -35.41 -9.07
C ILE A 138 2.45 -34.16 -8.80
N PHE A 139 2.27 -33.09 -9.58
CA PHE A 139 2.91 -31.81 -9.30
C PHE A 139 2.48 -31.27 -7.93
N LEU A 140 1.17 -31.27 -7.65
CA LEU A 140 0.63 -30.84 -6.37
C LEU A 140 1.18 -31.72 -5.24
N GLU A 141 1.19 -33.04 -5.39
CA GLU A 141 1.79 -33.95 -4.41
C GLU A 141 3.28 -33.62 -4.15
N ASN A 142 4.06 -33.39 -5.19
CA ASN A 142 5.47 -33.02 -5.07
C ASN A 142 5.68 -31.65 -4.42
N LEU A 143 4.81 -30.67 -4.70
CA LEU A 143 4.82 -29.37 -4.05
C LEU A 143 4.53 -29.50 -2.55
N PHE A 144 3.47 -30.22 -2.19
CA PHE A 144 3.05 -30.36 -0.79
C PHE A 144 3.94 -31.29 0.03
N THR A 145 4.73 -32.16 -0.61
CA THR A 145 5.78 -32.95 0.04
C THR A 145 7.13 -32.23 0.11
N GLY A 146 7.24 -31.03 -0.48
CA GLY A 146 8.47 -30.23 -0.50
C GLY A 146 9.52 -30.72 -1.51
N THR A 147 9.17 -31.69 -2.36
CA THR A 147 10.01 -32.18 -3.46
C THR A 147 10.14 -31.14 -4.58
N VAL A 148 9.11 -30.29 -4.73
CA VAL A 148 9.10 -29.12 -5.62
C VAL A 148 8.86 -27.86 -4.78
N SER A 149 9.65 -26.81 -5.04
CA SER A 149 9.52 -25.50 -4.37
C SER A 149 9.65 -24.33 -5.34
N GLU A 150 9.87 -24.62 -6.63
CA GLU A 150 10.02 -23.64 -7.69
C GLU A 150 9.18 -24.07 -8.88
N TRP A 151 8.65 -23.10 -9.62
CA TRP A 151 8.07 -23.34 -10.93
C TRP A 151 9.14 -23.80 -11.92
N ALA A 152 8.75 -24.36 -13.06
CA ALA A 152 9.70 -24.81 -14.09
C ALA A 152 10.66 -23.69 -14.60
N ALA A 153 10.26 -22.43 -14.43
CA ALA A 153 11.07 -21.25 -14.73
C ALA A 153 12.07 -20.84 -13.63
N GLY A 154 12.11 -21.55 -12.49
CA GLY A 154 12.99 -21.28 -11.34
C GLY A 154 12.42 -20.27 -10.33
N GLU A 155 11.17 -19.84 -10.50
CA GLU A 155 10.51 -18.91 -9.59
C GLU A 155 9.99 -19.63 -8.35
N PRO A 156 10.25 -19.13 -7.12
CA PRO A 156 9.83 -19.82 -5.90
C PRO A 156 8.31 -19.85 -5.76
N ILE A 157 7.78 -20.99 -5.35
CA ILE A 157 6.36 -21.21 -5.08
C ILE A 157 6.11 -20.93 -3.61
N ARG A 158 5.23 -19.96 -3.32
CA ARG A 158 4.72 -19.73 -1.96
C ARG A 158 3.30 -20.24 -1.86
N VAL A 159 3.04 -21.00 -0.79
CA VAL A 159 1.71 -21.53 -0.52
C VAL A 159 1.07 -20.74 0.62
N TYR A 160 -0.10 -20.18 0.32
CA TYR A 160 -0.96 -19.41 1.20
C TYR A 160 -2.18 -20.27 1.57
N VAL A 161 -2.55 -20.28 2.84
CA VAL A 161 -3.68 -21.09 3.30
C VAL A 161 -4.59 -20.23 4.15
N ALA A 162 -5.87 -20.16 3.78
CA ALA A 162 -6.90 -19.52 4.58
C ALA A 162 -7.25 -20.42 5.76
N ASN A 163 -6.76 -20.07 6.95
CA ASN A 163 -7.12 -20.60 8.26
C ASN A 163 -7.15 -22.15 8.43
N SER A 164 -6.16 -22.66 9.15
CA SER A 164 -6.04 -24.06 9.52
C SER A 164 -6.79 -24.39 10.82
N ARG A 165 -8.06 -24.79 10.74
CA ARG A 165 -8.63 -25.72 11.74
C ARG A 165 -8.88 -27.12 11.19
N ASN A 166 -8.90 -27.25 9.86
CA ASN A 166 -9.12 -28.52 9.17
C ASN A 166 -7.92 -28.98 8.36
N ILE A 167 -6.71 -28.47 8.59
CA ILE A 167 -5.51 -29.13 8.04
C ILE A 167 -5.41 -30.48 8.76
N PRO A 168 -5.62 -31.63 8.07
CA PRO A 168 -5.51 -32.94 8.72
C PRO A 168 -4.19 -33.06 9.49
N ASN A 169 -4.21 -33.67 10.69
CA ASN A 169 -3.00 -33.83 11.53
C ASN A 169 -1.78 -34.39 10.77
N VAL A 170 -2.01 -35.15 9.69
CA VAL A 170 -1.00 -35.64 8.74
C VAL A 170 -0.08 -34.54 8.18
N TYR A 171 -0.54 -33.30 8.06
CA TYR A 171 0.27 -32.18 7.58
C TYR A 171 0.98 -31.43 8.71
N LEU A 172 0.38 -31.37 9.91
CA LEU A 172 1.02 -30.79 11.10
C LEU A 172 2.17 -31.68 11.61
N ASP A 173 2.02 -33.00 11.49
CA ASP A 173 3.04 -33.98 11.89
C ASP A 173 4.29 -33.94 10.98
N ASN A 174 4.14 -33.48 9.73
CA ASN A 174 5.24 -33.32 8.77
C ASN A 174 5.74 -31.86 8.62
N LEU A 175 4.98 -30.87 9.09
CA LEU A 175 5.39 -29.45 9.18
C LEU A 175 6.57 -29.23 10.15
N ASN A 176 6.82 -30.17 11.06
CA ASN A 176 7.95 -30.13 11.99
C ASN A 176 9.30 -30.56 11.36
N LEU A 177 9.34 -30.98 10.09
CA LEU A 177 10.56 -31.52 9.47
C LEU A 177 10.90 -30.95 8.07
N LEU A 178 10.14 -29.99 7.54
CA LEU A 178 10.44 -29.36 6.25
C LEU A 178 10.37 -27.84 6.38
N ASP A 179 11.47 -27.20 6.01
CA ASP A 179 11.71 -25.76 6.01
C ASP A 179 10.44 -24.90 5.82
N LEU A 180 10.11 -24.14 6.87
CA LEU A 180 9.20 -22.97 6.91
C LEU A 180 9.56 -21.84 5.91
N LYS A 181 10.33 -22.13 4.85
CA LYS A 181 10.71 -21.16 3.83
C LYS A 181 9.66 -20.94 2.74
N HIS A 182 8.74 -21.89 2.53
CA HIS A 182 7.83 -21.88 1.37
C HIS A 182 6.33 -21.79 1.71
N PHE A 183 5.94 -22.03 2.96
CA PHE A 183 4.55 -21.91 3.42
C PHE A 183 4.39 -20.63 4.24
N LYS A 184 3.49 -19.73 3.82
CA LYS A 184 3.12 -18.53 4.58
C LYS A 184 1.69 -18.68 5.08
N LEU A 185 1.52 -18.90 6.39
CA LEU A 185 0.22 -18.85 7.04
C LEU A 185 -0.28 -17.40 7.03
N VAL A 186 -1.45 -17.17 6.45
CA VAL A 186 -2.09 -15.85 6.37
C VAL A 186 -3.10 -15.75 7.50
N GLY A 187 -2.67 -15.19 8.64
CA GLY A 187 -3.52 -14.94 9.80
C GLY A 187 -4.18 -13.56 9.80
N VAL A 188 -5.44 -13.49 10.22
CA VAL A 188 -6.31 -12.30 10.25
C VAL A 188 -5.82 -11.19 11.21
N GLN A 189 -4.95 -11.47 12.18
CA GLN A 189 -4.42 -10.44 13.08
C GLN A 189 -3.36 -9.50 12.46
N ALA A 190 -2.68 -9.89 11.38
CA ALA A 190 -1.60 -9.08 10.79
C ALA A 190 -2.09 -7.70 10.31
N ALA A 191 -3.32 -7.61 9.80
CA ALA A 191 -3.92 -6.36 9.31
C ALA A 191 -4.49 -5.45 10.43
N ASN A 192 -4.95 -6.02 11.54
CA ASN A 192 -5.44 -5.25 12.69
C ASN A 192 -4.30 -4.56 13.45
N TYR A 193 -3.19 -5.27 13.68
CA TYR A 193 -2.00 -4.66 14.30
C TYR A 193 -1.35 -3.64 13.38
N SER A 194 -1.31 -3.87 12.07
CA SER A 194 -0.68 -2.91 11.14
C SER A 194 -1.39 -1.55 11.15
N SER A 195 -2.72 -1.50 11.22
CA SER A 195 -3.49 -0.25 11.26
C SER A 195 -3.27 0.55 12.54
N ILE A 196 -3.29 -0.12 13.70
CA ILE A 196 -3.02 0.52 15.00
C ILE A 196 -1.56 0.98 15.08
N LEU A 197 -0.61 0.15 14.64
CA LEU A 197 0.82 0.50 14.61
C LEU A 197 1.08 1.66 13.66
N ASN A 198 0.42 1.70 12.49
CA ASN A 198 0.52 2.80 11.55
C ASN A 198 -0.04 4.10 12.15
N PHE A 199 -1.19 4.03 12.82
CA PHE A 199 -1.75 5.16 13.55
C PHE A 199 -0.81 5.67 14.64
N ILE A 200 -0.27 4.77 15.48
CA ILE A 200 0.71 5.13 16.52
C ILE A 200 1.96 5.76 15.89
N TYR A 201 2.48 5.18 14.81
CA TYR A 201 3.61 5.72 14.06
C TYR A 201 3.37 7.15 13.60
N PHE A 202 2.22 7.41 12.98
CA PHE A 202 1.87 8.75 12.53
C PHE A 202 1.65 9.73 13.68
N ILE A 203 1.09 9.30 14.81
CA ILE A 203 0.99 10.12 16.02
C ILE A 203 2.38 10.49 16.54
N LEU A 204 3.29 9.52 16.60
CA LEU A 204 4.68 9.75 17.01
C LEU A 204 5.38 10.75 16.08
N LEU A 205 5.14 10.69 14.78
CA LEU A 205 5.66 11.68 13.83
C LEU A 205 5.06 13.07 14.02
N VAL A 206 3.73 13.18 14.07
CA VAL A 206 3.01 14.45 14.03
C VAL A 206 3.24 15.29 15.30
N ILE A 207 3.22 14.68 16.48
CA ILE A 207 3.21 15.44 17.74
C ILE A 207 4.46 16.34 17.88
N PRO A 208 5.69 15.83 17.70
CA PRO A 208 6.89 16.66 17.79
C PRO A 208 6.97 17.69 16.66
N MET A 209 6.53 17.34 15.44
CA MET A 209 6.51 18.28 14.33
C MET A 209 5.59 19.49 14.60
N ILE A 210 4.37 19.25 15.09
CA ILE A 210 3.44 20.32 15.50
C ILE A 210 4.06 21.15 16.63
N TYR A 211 4.67 20.51 17.63
CA TYR A 211 5.28 21.23 18.75
C TYR A 211 6.40 22.17 18.28
N ILE A 212 7.26 21.71 17.37
CA ILE A 212 8.38 22.48 16.80
C ILE A 212 7.88 23.64 15.93
N LEU A 213 6.79 23.43 15.19
CA LEU A 213 6.21 24.39 14.25
C LEU A 213 5.00 25.16 14.80
N LYS A 214 4.76 25.12 16.12
CA LYS A 214 3.52 25.64 16.73
C LYS A 214 3.21 27.09 16.35
N HIS A 215 4.23 27.93 16.18
CA HIS A 215 4.04 29.34 15.84
C HIS A 215 3.61 29.50 14.38
N GLU A 216 4.27 28.76 13.50
CA GLU A 216 3.95 28.68 12.07
C GLU A 216 2.52 28.15 11.86
N PHE A 217 2.09 27.13 12.61
CA PHE A 217 0.72 26.62 12.60
C PHE A 217 -0.31 27.67 13.04
N ILE A 218 -0.02 28.44 14.10
CA ILE A 218 -0.92 29.49 14.59
C ILE A 218 -1.08 30.59 13.53
N ASP A 219 0.02 30.99 12.89
CA ASP A 219 -0.02 32.04 11.87
C ASP A 219 -0.72 31.57 10.60
N ASP A 220 -0.47 30.33 10.18
CA ASP A 220 -1.17 29.73 9.05
C ASP A 220 -2.66 29.55 9.32
N TYR A 221 -3.06 29.20 10.55
CA TYR A 221 -4.47 29.11 10.93
C TYR A 221 -5.17 30.47 10.89
N LYS A 222 -4.51 31.54 11.35
CA LYS A 222 -5.08 32.91 11.25
C LYS A 222 -5.26 33.34 9.80
N ALA A 223 -4.31 33.02 8.92
CA ALA A 223 -4.41 33.31 7.50
C ALA A 223 -5.49 32.45 6.82
N PHE A 224 -5.58 31.17 7.17
CA PHE A 224 -6.58 30.23 6.66
C PHE A 224 -8.02 30.69 6.91
N LYS A 225 -8.32 31.33 8.05
CA LYS A 225 -9.65 31.89 8.34
C LYS A 225 -10.14 32.91 7.30
N ARG A 226 -9.25 33.45 6.48
CA ARG A 226 -9.55 34.44 5.43
C ARG A 226 -9.58 33.82 4.03
N ILE A 227 -9.33 32.52 3.90
CA ILE A 227 -9.37 31.81 2.63
C ILE A 227 -10.83 31.55 2.23
N GLU A 228 -11.13 31.91 0.99
CA GLU A 228 -12.41 31.63 0.33
C GLU A 228 -12.63 30.11 0.18
N LYS A 229 -13.84 29.64 0.49
CA LYS A 229 -14.18 28.20 0.43
C LYS A 229 -14.05 27.65 -0.99
N GLU A 230 -14.29 28.51 -1.99
CA GLU A 230 -14.15 28.24 -3.41
C GLU A 230 -12.72 27.82 -3.77
N LYS A 231 -11.69 28.35 -3.08
CA LYS A 231 -10.29 27.95 -3.30
C LYS A 231 -10.03 26.53 -2.78
N ILE A 232 -10.63 26.16 -1.66
CA ILE A 232 -10.57 24.78 -1.13
C ILE A 232 -11.26 23.83 -2.11
N LEU A 233 -12.49 24.16 -2.52
CA LEU A 233 -13.26 23.32 -3.45
C LEU A 233 -12.56 23.18 -4.80
N THR A 234 -12.00 24.26 -5.34
CA THR A 234 -11.21 24.24 -6.58
C THR A 234 -9.96 23.38 -6.42
N GLY A 235 -9.28 23.47 -5.28
CA GLY A 235 -8.13 22.62 -4.97
C GLY A 235 -8.48 21.13 -4.96
N VAL A 236 -9.57 20.76 -4.28
CA VAL A 236 -10.08 19.38 -4.24
C VAL A 236 -10.49 18.89 -5.63
N ALA A 237 -11.22 19.71 -6.39
CA ALA A 237 -11.63 19.38 -7.76
C ALA A 237 -10.43 19.18 -8.69
N LEU A 238 -9.39 20.02 -8.56
CA LEU A 238 -8.14 19.86 -9.32
C LEU A 238 -7.39 18.59 -8.93
N LEU A 239 -7.41 18.18 -7.65
CA LEU A 239 -6.83 16.91 -7.23
C LEU A 239 -7.54 15.72 -7.88
N PHE A 240 -8.87 15.70 -7.86
CA PHE A 240 -9.64 14.65 -8.54
C PHE A 240 -9.40 14.63 -10.05
N ALA A 241 -9.46 15.79 -10.71
CA ALA A 241 -9.19 15.89 -12.15
C ALA A 241 -7.78 15.39 -12.50
N THR A 242 -6.78 15.78 -11.69
CA THR A 242 -5.39 15.34 -11.87
C THR A 242 -5.26 13.83 -11.64
N SER A 243 -5.88 13.31 -10.57
CA SER A 243 -5.89 11.88 -10.23
C SER A 243 -6.47 11.04 -11.36
N ILE A 244 -7.62 11.44 -11.92
CA ILE A 244 -8.25 10.74 -13.06
C ILE A 244 -7.30 10.69 -14.26
N VAL A 245 -6.74 11.84 -14.67
CA VAL A 245 -5.84 11.92 -15.82
C VAL A 245 -4.59 11.05 -15.61
N LEU A 246 -3.99 11.08 -14.42
CA LEU A 246 -2.78 10.33 -14.12
C LEU A 246 -3.04 8.82 -13.98
N ASN A 247 -4.19 8.42 -13.44
CA ASN A 247 -4.57 7.01 -13.39
C ASN A 247 -4.80 6.45 -14.79
N TYR A 248 -5.43 7.20 -15.70
CA TYR A 248 -5.49 6.81 -17.11
C TYR A 248 -4.10 6.69 -17.74
N ALA A 249 -3.19 7.64 -17.47
CA ALA A 249 -1.82 7.57 -17.95
C ALA A 249 -1.08 6.34 -17.39
N SER A 250 -1.28 6.01 -16.11
CA SER A 250 -0.73 4.81 -15.47
C SER A 250 -1.21 3.53 -16.15
N VAL A 251 -2.51 3.42 -16.43
CA VAL A 251 -3.11 2.29 -17.16
C VAL A 251 -2.53 2.16 -18.57
N LEU A 252 -2.36 3.27 -19.29
CA LEU A 252 -1.72 3.26 -20.61
C LEU A 252 -0.26 2.80 -20.55
N LEU A 253 0.50 3.23 -19.54
CA LEU A 253 1.88 2.78 -19.35
C LEU A 253 1.94 1.28 -19.04
N LYS A 254 1.03 0.75 -18.20
CA LYS A 254 0.95 -0.69 -17.93
C LYS A 254 0.66 -1.48 -19.20
N LEU A 255 -0.28 -1.02 -20.02
CA LEU A 255 -0.56 -1.60 -21.34
C LEU A 255 0.68 -1.61 -22.23
N LEU A 256 1.40 -0.49 -22.32
CA LEU A 256 2.62 -0.38 -23.15
C LEU A 256 3.74 -1.32 -22.67
N PHE A 257 3.84 -1.56 -21.37
CA PHE A 257 4.86 -2.41 -20.77
C PHE A 257 4.43 -3.86 -20.56
N GLY A 258 3.19 -4.22 -20.93
CA GLY A 258 2.65 -5.56 -20.68
C GLY A 258 2.55 -5.91 -19.19
N LEU A 259 2.38 -4.90 -18.33
CA LEU A 259 2.18 -5.09 -16.89
C LEU A 259 0.70 -5.37 -16.59
N PRO A 260 0.40 -6.20 -15.58
CA PRO A 260 -0.96 -6.42 -15.14
C PRO A 260 -1.57 -5.14 -14.54
N PHE A 261 -2.89 -5.07 -14.61
CA PHE A 261 -3.66 -4.02 -13.96
C PHE A 261 -3.68 -4.24 -12.44
N GLY A 262 -3.92 -3.16 -11.70
CA GLY A 262 -3.92 -3.19 -10.25
C GLY A 262 -3.52 -1.85 -9.64
N SER A 263 -3.91 -1.65 -8.38
CA SER A 263 -3.55 -0.49 -7.56
C SER A 263 -2.10 -0.57 -7.07
N SER A 264 -1.57 0.47 -6.43
CA SER A 264 -0.21 0.45 -5.87
C SER A 264 -0.17 -0.36 -4.58
N VAL A 265 1.00 -0.85 -4.16
CA VAL A 265 1.17 -1.51 -2.85
C VAL A 265 0.65 -0.62 -1.72
N ASN A 266 0.91 0.69 -1.78
CA ASN A 266 0.40 1.65 -0.81
C ASN A 266 -1.13 1.74 -0.79
N GLN A 267 -1.76 1.87 -1.97
CA GLN A 267 -3.21 1.98 -2.09
C GLN A 267 -3.90 0.72 -1.56
N ARG A 268 -3.36 -0.44 -1.88
CA ARG A 268 -3.87 -1.73 -1.42
C ARG A 268 -3.74 -1.92 0.07
N ALA A 269 -2.62 -1.50 0.65
CA ALA A 269 -2.43 -1.57 2.10
C ALA A 269 -3.48 -0.72 2.84
N ILE A 270 -3.90 0.40 2.25
CA ILE A 270 -5.02 1.21 2.76
C ILE A 270 -6.33 0.43 2.59
N GLU A 271 -6.66 0.00 1.37
CA GLU A 271 -7.89 -0.73 1.04
C GLU A 271 -8.10 -1.97 1.91
N SER A 272 -7.09 -2.83 2.01
CA SER A 272 -7.14 -4.04 2.84
C SER A 272 -7.40 -3.68 4.29
N SER A 273 -6.78 -2.60 4.80
CA SER A 273 -6.93 -2.16 6.19
C SER A 273 -8.32 -1.56 6.50
N MET A 274 -9.15 -1.28 5.50
CA MET A 274 -10.52 -0.74 5.68
C MET A 274 -11.57 -1.80 5.99
N VAL A 275 -11.29 -3.08 5.74
CA VAL A 275 -12.25 -4.19 5.94
C VAL A 275 -12.28 -4.68 7.40
N PHE A 276 -11.41 -4.13 8.26
CA PHE A 276 -11.16 -4.66 9.61
C PHE A 276 -11.73 -3.79 10.75
N PRO A 277 -11.86 -4.34 11.98
CA PRO A 277 -12.19 -3.57 13.19
C PRO A 277 -11.24 -2.39 13.47
N GLY A 278 -10.03 -2.41 12.89
CA GLY A 278 -9.04 -1.33 12.93
C GLY A 278 -9.21 -0.22 11.88
N ALA A 279 -10.23 -0.28 11.01
CA ALA A 279 -10.42 0.65 9.89
C ALA A 279 -10.40 2.11 10.35
N ILE A 280 -10.99 2.44 11.50
CA ILE A 280 -10.99 3.81 12.03
C ILE A 280 -9.58 4.38 12.25
N PHE A 281 -8.63 3.54 12.63
CA PHE A 281 -7.22 3.92 12.81
C PHE A 281 -6.55 4.17 11.46
N MET A 282 -6.82 3.31 10.47
CA MET A 282 -6.33 3.53 9.10
C MET A 282 -6.96 4.77 8.46
N ILE A 283 -8.27 4.98 8.60
CA ILE A 283 -8.97 6.18 8.11
C ILE A 283 -8.35 7.43 8.75
N SER A 284 -8.13 7.43 10.06
CA SER A 284 -7.50 8.55 10.75
C SER A 284 -6.08 8.81 10.25
N ALA A 285 -5.31 7.75 10.01
CA ALA A 285 -3.97 7.85 9.43
C ALA A 285 -4.02 8.38 7.99
N ALA A 286 -4.77 7.77 7.08
CA ALA A 286 -4.81 8.09 5.66
C ALA A 286 -5.46 9.45 5.35
N VAL A 287 -6.46 9.88 6.14
CA VAL A 287 -7.23 11.11 5.88
C VAL A 287 -6.65 12.31 6.61
N ILE A 288 -6.07 12.13 7.80
CA ILE A 288 -5.67 13.25 8.67
C ILE A 288 -4.16 13.22 8.93
N LEU A 289 -3.66 12.18 9.59
CA LEU A 289 -2.28 12.23 10.11
C LEU A 289 -1.22 12.15 9.01
N GLY A 290 -1.40 11.26 8.04
CA GLY A 290 -0.55 11.09 6.86
C GLY A 290 -0.45 12.37 6.05
N PRO A 291 -1.57 12.93 5.56
CA PRO A 291 -1.58 14.22 4.88
C PRO A 291 -0.93 15.33 5.71
N LEU A 292 -1.12 15.36 7.03
CA LEU A 292 -0.48 16.36 7.87
C LEU A 292 1.05 16.21 7.90
N VAL A 293 1.58 14.99 8.09
CA VAL A 293 3.02 14.72 8.00
C VAL A 293 3.55 15.10 6.62
N GLU A 294 2.87 14.66 5.57
CA GLU A 294 3.28 14.88 4.19
C GLU A 294 3.35 16.37 3.86
N GLU A 295 2.33 17.16 4.20
CA GLU A 295 2.34 18.59 3.94
C GLU A 295 3.38 19.33 4.81
N ILE A 296 3.64 18.89 6.05
CA ILE A 296 4.73 19.44 6.88
C ILE A 296 6.08 19.17 6.20
N VAL A 297 6.36 17.93 5.82
CA VAL A 297 7.68 17.50 5.31
C VAL A 297 7.91 18.03 3.90
N PHE A 298 6.97 17.80 2.99
CA PHE A 298 7.16 18.08 1.57
C PHE A 298 6.77 19.51 1.16
N ARG A 299 5.85 20.18 1.86
CA ARG A 299 5.52 21.58 1.57
C ARG A 299 6.23 22.53 2.51
N HIS A 300 5.93 22.48 3.80
CA HIS A 300 6.46 23.49 4.71
C HIS A 300 7.98 23.40 4.81
N VAL A 301 8.51 22.26 5.23
CA VAL A 301 9.95 22.07 5.43
C VAL A 301 10.68 21.98 4.10
N GLY A 302 10.17 21.23 3.13
CA GLY A 302 10.76 21.07 1.80
C GLY A 302 10.99 22.41 1.07
N PHE A 303 9.99 23.31 1.05
CA PHE A 303 10.12 24.61 0.39
C PHE A 303 10.95 25.62 1.19
N LYS A 304 11.13 25.43 2.51
CA LYS A 304 12.04 26.26 3.31
C LYS A 304 13.49 25.81 3.16
N PHE A 305 13.73 24.53 2.94
CA PHE A 305 15.07 23.98 2.72
C PHE A 305 15.58 24.29 1.31
N ILE A 306 14.71 24.14 0.28
CA ILE A 306 15.06 24.40 -1.11
C ILE A 306 14.63 25.82 -1.49
N LYS A 307 15.57 26.77 -1.47
CA LYS A 307 15.30 28.21 -1.65
C LYS A 307 14.61 28.58 -2.97
N ASN A 308 14.83 27.82 -4.04
CA ASN A 308 14.17 28.07 -5.33
C ASN A 308 12.81 27.34 -5.37
N PRO A 309 11.67 28.05 -5.45
CA PRO A 309 10.35 27.43 -5.34
C PRO A 309 10.02 26.47 -6.50
N LYS A 310 10.58 26.68 -7.70
CA LYS A 310 10.40 25.76 -8.84
C LYS A 310 11.17 24.46 -8.64
N ILE A 311 12.40 24.56 -8.13
CA ILE A 311 13.22 23.40 -7.80
C ILE A 311 12.59 22.66 -6.60
N ALA A 312 12.13 23.38 -5.58
CA ALA A 312 11.44 22.82 -4.44
C ALA A 312 10.21 22.02 -4.88
N LEU A 313 9.39 22.60 -5.77
CA LEU A 313 8.24 21.91 -6.35
C LEU A 313 8.65 20.59 -7.00
N ILE A 314 9.58 20.61 -7.94
CA ILE A 314 9.98 19.38 -8.66
C ILE A 314 10.57 18.34 -7.71
N VAL A 315 11.51 18.74 -6.85
CA VAL A 315 12.23 17.81 -5.97
C VAL A 315 11.30 17.22 -4.92
N THR A 316 10.49 18.05 -4.25
CA THR A 316 9.59 17.54 -3.19
C THR A 316 8.48 16.67 -3.75
N SER A 317 7.96 16.97 -4.95
CA SER A 317 6.97 16.12 -5.62
C SER A 317 7.56 14.80 -6.11
N LEU A 318 8.81 14.81 -6.58
CA LEU A 318 9.52 13.57 -6.95
C LEU A 318 9.74 12.67 -5.72
N ILE A 319 10.27 13.23 -4.62
CA ILE A 319 10.49 12.46 -3.40
C ILE A 319 9.17 11.94 -2.84
N PHE A 320 8.12 12.79 -2.80
CA PHE A 320 6.77 12.40 -2.41
C PHE A 320 6.29 11.19 -3.22
N GLY A 321 6.46 11.21 -4.54
CA GLY A 321 6.08 10.07 -5.38
C GLY A 321 6.90 8.81 -5.11
N LEU A 322 8.22 8.95 -5.00
CA LEU A 322 9.14 7.83 -4.81
C LEU A 322 8.89 7.08 -3.49
N ILE A 323 8.56 7.78 -2.40
CA ILE A 323 8.29 7.11 -1.12
C ILE A 323 7.05 6.21 -1.20
N HIS A 324 6.02 6.62 -1.95
CA HIS A 324 4.76 5.88 -2.08
C HIS A 324 4.88 4.62 -2.93
N VAL A 325 5.92 4.54 -3.78
CA VAL A 325 6.18 3.39 -4.65
C VAL A 325 7.46 2.63 -4.26
N SER A 326 8.05 2.96 -3.11
CA SER A 326 9.28 2.33 -2.63
C SER A 326 9.12 0.84 -2.30
N SER A 327 7.89 0.41 -2.03
CA SER A 327 7.53 -0.99 -1.75
C SER A 327 7.00 -1.74 -2.97
N GLU A 328 7.01 -1.15 -4.16
CA GLU A 328 6.59 -1.84 -5.38
C GLU A 328 7.55 -2.99 -5.73
N PRO A 329 7.05 -4.11 -6.28
CA PRO A 329 7.83 -5.33 -6.45
C PRO A 329 8.99 -5.18 -7.45
N ASN A 330 8.88 -4.24 -8.39
CA ASN A 330 9.97 -3.89 -9.28
C ASN A 330 9.88 -2.44 -9.77
N ILE A 331 10.97 -1.98 -10.40
CA ILE A 331 11.11 -0.61 -10.87
C ILE A 331 10.07 -0.21 -11.92
N LEU A 332 9.58 -1.14 -12.74
CA LEU A 332 8.60 -0.82 -13.78
C LEU A 332 7.22 -0.57 -13.17
N TYR A 333 6.82 -1.34 -12.16
CA TYR A 333 5.65 -1.00 -11.34
C TYR A 333 5.84 0.33 -10.61
N ALA A 334 7.02 0.56 -10.03
CA ALA A 334 7.31 1.83 -9.36
C ALA A 334 7.19 3.03 -10.31
N ILE A 335 7.62 2.92 -11.57
CA ILE A 335 7.48 3.99 -12.57
C ILE A 335 6.02 4.18 -12.98
N THR A 336 5.32 3.10 -13.32
CA THR A 336 3.93 3.18 -13.82
C THR A 336 2.94 3.65 -12.76
N GLN A 337 3.13 3.25 -11.49
CA GLN A 337 2.33 3.75 -10.36
C GLN A 337 2.83 5.11 -9.85
N GLY A 338 4.14 5.35 -9.96
CA GLY A 338 4.79 6.56 -9.46
C GLY A 338 4.32 7.81 -10.19
N ILE A 339 3.92 7.72 -11.46
CA ILE A 339 3.39 8.87 -12.20
C ILE A 339 2.18 9.51 -11.49
N THR A 340 1.29 8.70 -10.90
CA THR A 340 0.14 9.18 -10.16
C THR A 340 0.58 9.92 -8.90
N TYR A 341 1.46 9.32 -8.08
CA TYR A 341 1.92 9.97 -6.86
C TYR A 341 2.79 11.21 -7.10
N ILE A 342 3.71 11.17 -8.08
CA ILE A 342 4.53 12.33 -8.46
C ILE A 342 3.62 13.46 -8.95
N GLY A 343 2.66 13.16 -9.81
CA GLY A 343 1.74 14.15 -10.35
C GLY A 343 0.80 14.74 -9.28
N LEU A 344 0.30 13.92 -8.34
CA LEU A 344 -0.43 14.40 -7.15
C LEU A 344 0.46 15.29 -6.28
N GLY A 345 1.72 14.90 -6.07
CA GLY A 345 2.72 15.72 -5.40
C GLY A 345 2.95 17.06 -6.08
N LEU A 346 2.92 17.11 -7.43
CA LEU A 346 3.09 18.35 -8.21
C LEU A 346 1.89 19.28 -8.08
N ILE A 347 0.67 18.76 -8.16
CA ILE A 347 -0.53 19.60 -8.03
C ILE A 347 -0.68 20.13 -6.59
N LEU A 348 -0.40 19.32 -5.57
CA LEU A 348 -0.38 19.76 -4.16
C LEU A 348 0.68 20.86 -3.95
N GLY A 349 1.90 20.68 -4.46
CA GLY A 349 2.95 21.70 -4.38
C GLY A 349 2.59 22.99 -5.14
N THR A 350 1.89 22.87 -6.27
CA THR A 350 1.39 24.02 -7.03
C THR A 350 0.30 24.76 -6.27
N LEU A 351 -0.65 24.04 -5.68
CA LEU A 351 -1.70 24.61 -4.85
C LEU A 351 -1.13 25.27 -3.60
N TYR A 352 -0.09 24.70 -3.00
CA TYR A 352 0.64 25.31 -1.89
C TYR A 352 1.24 26.67 -2.27
N LEU A 353 1.93 26.76 -3.41
CA LEU A 353 2.45 28.02 -3.93
C LEU A 353 1.34 29.05 -4.23
N LYS A 354 0.23 28.60 -4.82
CA LYS A 354 -0.92 29.47 -5.15
C LYS A 354 -1.68 29.99 -3.92
N ASN A 355 -1.63 29.25 -2.82
CA ASN A 355 -2.28 29.62 -1.56
C ASN A 355 -1.29 30.24 -0.57
N ASN A 356 -0.36 31.05 -1.06
CA ASN A 356 0.62 31.80 -0.27
C ASN A 356 1.43 30.94 0.70
N GLN A 357 1.73 29.69 0.31
CA GLN A 357 2.49 28.75 1.13
C GLN A 357 1.86 28.47 2.51
N ASN A 358 0.52 28.54 2.58
CA ASN A 358 -0.22 28.28 3.81
C ASN A 358 -0.43 26.77 4.03
N LEU A 359 0.16 26.24 5.10
CA LEU A 359 0.13 24.80 5.41
C LEU A 359 -1.30 24.31 5.71
N MET A 360 -2.10 25.08 6.44
CA MET A 360 -3.48 24.69 6.80
C MET A 360 -4.40 24.56 5.60
N THR A 361 -4.25 25.45 4.62
CA THR A 361 -5.02 25.42 3.38
C THR A 361 -4.74 24.14 2.59
N ILE A 362 -3.45 23.82 2.39
CA ILE A 362 -3.10 22.65 1.58
C ILE A 362 -3.38 21.34 2.32
N PHE A 363 -3.15 21.29 3.63
CA PHE A 363 -3.53 20.17 4.49
C PHE A 363 -5.02 19.86 4.36
N LEU A 364 -5.89 20.88 4.46
CA LEU A 364 -7.33 20.66 4.37
C LEU A 364 -7.75 20.17 2.98
N ILE A 365 -7.18 20.73 1.91
CA ILE A 365 -7.45 20.27 0.53
C ILE A 365 -7.08 18.79 0.38
N HIS A 366 -5.90 18.41 0.86
CA HIS A 366 -5.41 17.02 0.81
C HIS A 366 -6.28 16.08 1.66
N ALA A 367 -6.57 16.46 2.90
CA ALA A 367 -7.40 15.67 3.81
C ALA A 367 -8.83 15.46 3.26
N ILE A 368 -9.44 16.49 2.65
CA ILE A 368 -10.75 16.34 2.01
C ILE A 368 -10.69 15.41 0.80
N TYR A 369 -9.66 15.54 -0.05
CA TYR A 369 -9.47 14.64 -1.18
C TYR A 369 -9.32 13.18 -0.74
N ASN A 370 -8.48 12.90 0.26
CA ASN A 370 -8.32 11.55 0.79
C ASN A 370 -9.60 11.07 1.49
N GLY A 371 -10.26 11.93 2.26
CA GLY A 371 -11.52 11.61 2.93
C GLY A 371 -12.62 11.21 1.96
N ILE A 372 -12.80 11.98 0.87
CA ILE A 372 -13.75 11.62 -0.20
C ILE A 372 -13.31 10.31 -0.88
N SER A 373 -12.02 10.14 -1.17
CA SER A 373 -11.52 8.92 -1.82
C SER A 373 -11.79 7.67 -0.97
N VAL A 374 -11.59 7.76 0.35
CA VAL A 374 -11.93 6.68 1.29
C VAL A 374 -13.44 6.45 1.35
N LEU A 375 -14.27 7.49 1.36
CA LEU A 375 -15.72 7.34 1.34
C LEU A 375 -16.21 6.65 0.06
N LEU A 376 -15.60 6.96 -1.09
CA LEU A 376 -15.91 6.32 -2.37
C LEU A 376 -15.54 4.83 -2.40
N MET A 377 -14.68 4.34 -1.51
CA MET A 377 -14.38 2.90 -1.40
C MET A 377 -15.53 2.10 -0.76
N PHE A 378 -16.43 2.77 -0.03
CA PHE A 378 -17.57 2.13 0.64
C PHE A 378 -18.88 2.23 -0.15
N LEU A 379 -18.84 2.84 -1.35
CA LEU A 379 -19.98 3.02 -2.26
C LEU A 379 -19.78 2.14 -3.49
#